data_AF-A0A0B7NB57-F1
#
_entry.id   AF-A0A0B7NB57-F1
#
_cell.length_a   1.000
_cell.length_b   1.000
_cell.length_c   1.000
_cell.angle_alpha   90.00
_cell.angle_beta   90.00
_cell.angle_gamma   90.00
#
_symmetry.space_group_name_H-M   'P 1'
#
loop_
_entity.id
_entity.type
_entity.pdbx_description
1 polymer ?
#
loop_
_entity_poly.entity_id
_entity_poly.type
_entity_poly.pdbx_seq_one_letter_code
_entity_poly.pdbx_strand_id
1 'polypeptide(L)'
;MYRNWEEQDLNSLTTIKWYPIAKVISYLDNLRQFIIRSPGVPNESNMPMLHRGTEYDLHYQSLPARKNERFPVDEAYICEAIGDWGLKLDNLALISSVMINTNRLKRKYPKIDSPGDLEHLALEKVHEIRRMVQGKVDFVNRQIFEALYTLDWTDEDAHIISQESTIPANGHSTNNERIENNSCDDGELDQNRSLRSTASSNEREHWSPNNVSDHTIDLTTDGSY
;
A
#
# COMPACT_ATOMS: atom_id res chain seq x y z
N MET A 1 10.27 -10.83 -22.81
CA MET A 1 11.15 -11.26 -21.69
C MET A 1 12.28 -10.26 -21.49
N TYR A 2 12.86 -10.19 -20.29
CA TYR A 2 14.05 -9.37 -20.00
C TYR A 2 15.32 -10.04 -20.51
N ARG A 3 16.10 -9.36 -21.35
CA ARG A 3 17.31 -9.93 -22.01
C ARG A 3 18.48 -10.11 -21.05
N ASN A 4 18.66 -9.16 -20.14
CA ASN A 4 19.79 -9.07 -19.23
C ASN A 4 19.43 -9.42 -17.78
N TRP A 5 18.37 -10.20 -17.57
CA TRP A 5 17.88 -10.57 -16.22
C TRP A 5 18.97 -11.20 -15.34
N GLU A 6 19.72 -12.17 -15.89
CA GLU A 6 20.76 -12.88 -15.12
C GLU A 6 22.01 -12.01 -14.89
N GLU A 7 22.31 -11.08 -15.80
CA GLU A 7 23.48 -10.19 -15.69
C GLU A 7 23.36 -9.23 -14.50
N GLN A 8 22.12 -8.91 -14.11
CA GLN A 8 21.80 -8.01 -13.01
C GLN A 8 21.62 -8.73 -11.67
N ASP A 9 21.84 -10.04 -11.61
CA ASP A 9 21.70 -10.89 -10.41
C ASP A 9 20.42 -10.61 -9.60
N LEU A 10 19.30 -10.40 -10.29
CA LEU A 10 18.01 -10.08 -9.65
C LEU A 10 17.48 -11.21 -8.76
N ASN A 11 18.02 -12.42 -8.93
CA ASN A 11 17.70 -13.56 -8.07
C ASN A 11 18.10 -13.29 -6.60
N SER A 12 19.15 -12.48 -6.36
CA SER A 12 19.54 -12.03 -5.02
C SER A 12 18.50 -11.11 -4.36
N LEU A 13 17.71 -10.38 -5.16
CA LEU A 13 16.70 -9.44 -4.67
C LEU A 13 15.39 -10.13 -4.28
N THR A 14 15.26 -11.43 -4.54
CA THR A 14 14.07 -12.22 -4.18
C THR A 14 13.82 -12.27 -2.67
N THR A 15 14.85 -12.03 -1.85
CA THR A 15 14.73 -11.95 -0.38
C THR A 15 14.18 -10.60 0.10
N ILE A 16 14.25 -9.57 -0.74
CA ILE A 16 13.77 -8.23 -0.42
C ILE A 16 12.28 -8.19 -0.72
N LYS A 17 11.50 -7.66 0.23
CA LYS A 17 10.05 -7.65 0.09
C LYS A 17 9.58 -6.45 -0.71
N TRP A 18 8.61 -6.73 -1.58
CA TRP A 18 7.90 -5.76 -2.38
C TRP A 18 6.41 -5.79 -2.01
N TYR A 19 5.80 -4.62 -1.93
CA TYR A 19 4.40 -4.50 -1.56
C TYR A 19 3.66 -3.63 -2.57
N PRO A 20 2.54 -4.11 -3.15
CA PRO A 20 1.63 -3.25 -3.89
C PRO A 20 1.10 -2.15 -2.99
N ILE A 21 1.06 -0.89 -3.47
CA ILE A 21 0.59 0.26 -2.68
C ILE A 21 -0.82 0.03 -2.11
N ALA A 22 -1.72 -0.57 -2.91
CA ALA A 22 -3.08 -0.86 -2.48
C ALA A 22 -3.12 -1.73 -1.21
N LYS A 23 -2.23 -2.72 -1.10
CA LYS A 23 -2.14 -3.61 0.08
C LYS A 23 -1.64 -2.86 1.31
N VAL A 24 -0.67 -1.96 1.13
CA VAL A 24 -0.16 -1.10 2.20
C VAL A 24 -1.26 -0.18 2.72
N ILE A 25 -2.04 0.45 1.84
CA ILE A 25 -3.18 1.30 2.22
C ILE A 25 -4.21 0.49 3.02
N SER A 26 -4.66 -0.65 2.50
CA SER A 26 -5.63 -1.50 3.20
C SER A 26 -5.12 -1.96 4.57
N TYR A 27 -3.83 -2.31 4.66
CA TYR A 27 -3.20 -2.68 5.93
C TYR A 27 -3.24 -1.53 6.94
N LEU A 28 -2.83 -0.32 6.56
CA LEU A 28 -2.81 0.84 7.44
C LEU A 28 -4.23 1.20 7.93
N ASP A 29 -5.23 1.06 7.07
CA ASP A 29 -6.62 1.35 7.40
C ASP A 29 -7.19 0.33 8.39
N ASN A 30 -6.92 -0.95 8.14
CA ASN A 30 -7.30 -2.02 9.05
C ASN A 30 -6.60 -1.89 10.40
N LEU A 31 -5.29 -1.60 10.40
CA LEU A 31 -4.53 -1.42 11.63
C LEU A 31 -5.03 -0.22 12.44
N ARG A 32 -5.32 0.90 11.79
CA ARG A 32 -5.93 2.06 12.45
C ARG A 32 -7.28 1.70 13.08
N GLN A 33 -8.13 0.98 12.36
CA GLN A 33 -9.43 0.56 12.88
C GLN A 33 -9.26 -0.39 14.06
N PHE A 34 -8.32 -1.34 13.99
CA PHE A 34 -7.99 -2.24 15.09
C PHE A 34 -7.58 -1.46 16.34
N ILE A 35 -6.64 -0.52 16.22
CA ILE A 35 -6.16 0.29 17.36
C ILE A 35 -7.30 1.07 18.02
N ILE A 36 -8.20 1.66 17.22
CA ILE A 36 -9.29 2.50 17.75
C ILE A 36 -10.47 1.68 18.29
N ARG A 37 -10.80 0.56 17.64
CA ARG A 37 -12.07 -0.16 17.85
C ARG A 37 -11.93 -1.46 18.61
N SER A 38 -10.76 -1.81 19.14
CA SER A 38 -10.58 -2.99 19.96
C SER A 38 -10.65 -2.64 21.46
N PRO A 39 -11.86 -2.59 22.08
CA PRO A 39 -11.98 -2.46 23.52
C PRO A 39 -11.62 -3.80 24.17
N GLY A 40 -10.44 -3.89 24.78
CA GLY A 40 -10.01 -5.08 25.54
C GLY A 40 -8.67 -5.65 25.09
N VAL A 41 -8.36 -6.87 25.57
CA VAL A 41 -7.06 -7.53 25.31
C VAL A 41 -6.94 -7.81 23.80
N PRO A 42 -5.98 -7.19 23.10
CA PRO A 42 -5.78 -7.43 21.68
C PRO A 42 -5.39 -8.89 21.45
N ASN A 43 -6.27 -9.67 20.81
CA ASN A 43 -5.96 -11.03 20.40
C ASN A 43 -5.09 -11.03 19.14
N GLU A 44 -4.05 -11.87 19.15
CA GLU A 44 -3.12 -12.03 18.03
C GLU A 44 -3.84 -12.40 16.72
N SER A 45 -4.90 -13.21 16.81
CA SER A 45 -5.70 -13.64 15.66
C SER A 45 -6.36 -12.50 14.89
N ASN A 46 -6.60 -11.36 15.55
CA ASN A 46 -7.33 -10.24 14.98
C ASN A 46 -6.41 -9.09 14.57
N MET A 47 -5.11 -9.16 14.89
CA MET A 47 -4.18 -8.11 14.53
C MET A 47 -4.01 -8.09 13.01
N PRO A 48 -4.30 -6.95 12.36
CA PRO A 48 -3.98 -6.79 10.95
C PRO A 48 -2.48 -6.95 10.78
N MET A 49 -2.10 -7.90 9.94
CA MET A 49 -0.72 -8.01 9.47
C MET A 49 -0.67 -7.54 8.03
N LEU A 50 0.41 -6.84 7.67
CA LEU A 50 0.78 -6.70 6.27
C LEU A 50 1.23 -8.09 5.84
N HIS A 51 0.24 -8.91 5.49
CA HIS A 51 0.37 -10.36 5.40
C HIS A 51 1.59 -10.67 4.57
N ARG A 52 2.46 -11.52 5.12
CA ARG A 52 3.28 -12.35 4.26
C ARG A 52 2.32 -13.14 3.40
N GLY A 53 2.45 -13.08 2.07
CA GLY A 53 1.61 -13.89 1.19
C GLY A 53 1.54 -15.29 1.82
N THR A 54 0.34 -15.88 1.93
CA THR A 54 0.25 -17.25 2.42
C THR A 54 1.19 -18.12 1.58
N GLU A 55 1.59 -19.32 2.03
CA GLU A 55 2.48 -20.17 1.21
C GLU A 55 1.94 -20.43 -0.21
N TYR A 56 0.65 -20.19 -0.46
CA TYR A 56 -0.02 -20.25 -1.76
C TYR A 56 0.05 -18.94 -2.58
N ASP A 57 0.47 -17.83 -1.96
CA ASP A 57 0.62 -16.47 -2.49
C ASP A 57 2.09 -16.00 -2.49
N LEU A 58 3.05 -16.93 -2.64
CA LEU A 58 4.49 -16.66 -2.83
C LEU A 58 4.81 -15.66 -3.95
N HIS A 59 3.84 -15.39 -4.82
CA HIS A 59 3.93 -14.44 -5.92
C HIS A 59 3.78 -12.96 -5.50
N TYR A 60 3.15 -12.65 -4.37
CA TYR A 60 2.80 -11.25 -4.03
C TYR A 60 3.82 -10.52 -3.16
N GLN A 61 4.91 -11.18 -2.79
CA GLN A 61 5.98 -10.60 -1.95
C GLN A 61 7.38 -10.81 -2.49
N SER A 62 7.46 -11.60 -3.55
CA SER A 62 8.65 -11.65 -4.37
C SER A 62 8.70 -10.43 -5.26
N LEU A 63 9.85 -10.25 -5.90
CA LEU A 63 10.08 -9.24 -6.92
C LEU A 63 8.85 -9.16 -7.87
N PRO A 64 8.27 -7.98 -8.12
CA PRO A 64 7.02 -7.80 -8.88
C PRO A 64 7.18 -8.07 -10.39
N ALA A 65 8.34 -8.57 -10.80
CA ALA A 65 8.68 -8.95 -12.15
C ALA A 65 9.51 -10.24 -12.11
N ARG A 66 9.51 -10.97 -13.22
CA ARG A 66 10.35 -12.14 -13.46
C ARG A 66 10.99 -12.00 -14.83
N LYS A 67 12.00 -12.84 -15.12
CA LYS A 67 12.62 -12.92 -16.45
C LYS A 67 11.60 -12.94 -17.60
N ASN A 68 10.54 -13.75 -17.43
CA ASN A 68 9.49 -13.94 -18.43
C ASN A 68 8.19 -13.19 -18.11
N GLU A 69 8.18 -12.35 -17.08
CA GLU A 69 6.99 -11.62 -16.62
C GLU A 69 7.37 -10.16 -16.35
N ARG A 70 6.91 -9.26 -17.22
CA ARG A 70 7.25 -7.84 -17.09
C ARG A 70 6.59 -7.24 -15.85
N PHE A 71 7.24 -6.25 -15.23
CA PHE A 71 6.65 -5.48 -14.16
C PHE A 71 5.26 -4.95 -14.56
N PRO A 72 4.20 -5.02 -13.72
CA PRO A 72 2.85 -4.59 -14.07
C PRO A 72 2.75 -3.14 -14.56
N VAL A 73 1.91 -2.85 -15.55
CA VAL A 73 1.83 -1.50 -16.16
C VAL A 73 1.09 -0.50 -15.26
N ASP A 74 0.01 -0.95 -14.63
CA ASP A 74 -0.93 -0.08 -13.91
C ASP A 74 -0.75 -0.11 -12.39
N GLU A 75 0.34 -0.73 -11.91
CA GLU A 75 0.60 -0.86 -10.48
C GLU A 75 1.91 -0.16 -10.06
N ALA A 76 1.91 0.31 -8.82
CA ALA A 76 3.09 0.82 -8.14
C ALA A 76 3.35 -0.03 -6.90
N TYR A 77 4.62 -0.14 -6.56
CA TYR A 77 5.12 -0.91 -5.45
C TYR A 77 5.99 -0.06 -4.54
N ILE A 78 6.10 -0.45 -3.28
CA ILE A 78 7.21 -0.07 -2.40
C ILE A 78 8.13 -1.26 -2.20
N CYS A 79 9.39 -0.98 -1.94
CA CYS A 79 10.41 -1.97 -1.64
C CYS A 79 11.00 -1.66 -0.26
N GLU A 80 11.16 -2.67 0.59
CA GLU A 80 11.76 -2.46 1.93
C GLU A 80 13.18 -1.90 1.88
N ALA A 81 13.93 -2.21 0.80
CA ALA A 81 15.31 -1.78 0.63
C ALA A 81 15.47 -0.40 -0.01
N ILE A 82 14.37 0.27 -0.41
CA ILE A 82 14.41 1.59 -1.06
C ILE A 82 13.87 2.63 -0.09
N GLY A 83 14.67 3.68 0.13
CA GLY A 83 14.33 4.77 1.04
C GLY A 83 14.18 4.30 2.50
N ASP A 84 13.23 4.89 3.21
CA ASP A 84 12.99 4.60 4.63
C ASP A 84 11.93 3.50 4.87
N TRP A 85 11.35 2.93 3.82
CA TRP A 85 10.17 2.04 3.93
C TRP A 85 10.39 0.85 4.86
N GLY A 86 11.50 0.12 4.71
CA GLY A 86 11.80 -1.04 5.56
C GLY A 86 11.81 -0.69 7.05
N LEU A 87 12.54 0.36 7.42
CA LEU A 87 12.63 0.80 8.82
C LEU A 87 11.27 1.26 9.38
N LYS A 88 10.45 1.97 8.59
CA LYS A 88 9.13 2.43 9.03
C LYS A 88 8.18 1.25 9.25
N LEU A 89 8.17 0.28 8.32
CA LEU A 89 7.34 -0.92 8.43
C LEU A 89 7.79 -1.81 9.60
N ASP A 90 9.09 -1.99 9.80
CA ASP A 90 9.63 -2.76 10.93
C ASP A 90 9.27 -2.13 12.29
N ASN A 91 9.40 -0.80 12.40
CA ASN A 91 8.99 -0.08 13.61
C ASN A 91 7.50 -0.25 13.89
N LEU A 92 6.65 -0.13 12.86
CA LEU A 92 5.22 -0.33 13.01
C LEU A 92 4.89 -1.78 13.43
N ALA A 93 5.52 -2.77 12.79
CA ALA A 93 5.35 -4.19 13.14
C ALA A 93 5.82 -4.48 14.58
N LEU A 94 6.92 -3.87 15.02
CA LEU A 94 7.39 -3.98 16.40
C LEU A 94 6.37 -3.40 17.38
N ILE A 95 5.85 -2.20 17.11
CA ILE A 95 4.82 -1.55 17.93
C ILE A 95 3.58 -2.45 18.01
N SER A 96 3.04 -2.90 16.87
CA SER A 96 1.90 -3.81 16.82
C SER A 96 2.13 -5.09 17.62
N SER A 97 3.33 -5.68 17.53
CA SER A 97 3.68 -6.88 18.30
C SER A 97 3.68 -6.62 19.82
N VAL A 98 4.15 -5.45 20.26
CA VAL A 98 4.11 -5.05 21.68
C VAL A 98 2.68 -4.78 22.14
N MET A 99 1.80 -4.27 21.25
CA MET A 99 0.39 -4.04 21.59
C MET A 99 -0.31 -5.34 21.95
N ILE A 100 -0.08 -6.41 21.19
CA ILE A 100 -0.62 -7.76 21.48
C ILE A 100 0.04 -8.34 22.73
N ASN A 101 1.36 -8.16 22.85
CA ASN A 101 2.18 -8.74 23.91
C ASN A 101 2.60 -7.67 24.91
N THR A 102 1.66 -7.17 25.69
CA THR A 102 1.88 -6.05 26.64
C THR A 102 2.94 -6.36 27.70
N ASN A 103 3.21 -7.64 27.99
CA ASN A 103 4.35 -8.07 28.80
C ASN A 103 5.70 -7.58 28.26
N ARG A 104 5.81 -7.32 26.95
CA ARG A 104 7.02 -6.74 26.32
C ARG A 104 7.27 -5.28 26.73
N LEU A 105 6.28 -4.56 27.26
CA LEU A 105 6.49 -3.20 27.80
C LEU A 105 7.54 -3.18 28.92
N LYS A 106 7.72 -4.30 29.64
CA LYS A 106 8.78 -4.46 30.65
C LYS A 106 10.20 -4.28 30.11
N ARG A 107 10.39 -4.32 28.78
CA ARG A 107 11.69 -4.05 28.12
C ARG A 107 12.06 -2.57 28.10
N LYS A 108 11.19 -1.67 28.59
CA LYS A 108 11.42 -0.21 28.68
C LYS A 108 11.78 0.42 27.34
N TYR A 109 10.89 0.27 26.36
CA TYR A 109 11.06 0.97 25.08
C TYR A 109 11.06 2.49 25.33
N PRO A 110 11.89 3.26 24.60
CA PRO A 110 11.97 4.70 24.82
C PRO A 110 10.60 5.38 24.64
N LYS A 111 10.18 6.17 25.63
CA LYS A 111 8.93 6.96 25.61
C LYS A 111 7.63 6.13 25.57
N ILE A 112 7.67 4.88 26.04
CA ILE A 112 6.47 4.02 26.13
C ILE A 112 6.39 3.46 27.55
N ASP A 113 5.63 4.12 28.40
CA ASP A 113 5.47 3.74 29.81
C ASP A 113 4.12 3.05 30.07
N SER A 114 3.14 3.29 29.20
CA SER A 114 1.80 2.72 29.30
C SER A 114 1.30 2.13 27.96
N PRO A 115 0.28 1.25 28.00
CA PRO A 115 -0.42 0.82 26.79
C PRO A 115 -1.01 1.99 25.98
N GLY A 116 -1.48 3.05 26.64
CA GLY A 116 -2.00 4.24 25.97
C GLY A 116 -0.94 4.98 25.16
N ASP A 117 0.29 5.08 25.69
CA ASP A 117 1.42 5.67 24.94
C ASP A 117 1.74 4.85 23.68
N LEU A 118 1.61 3.53 23.79
CA LEU A 118 1.84 2.62 22.68
C LEU A 118 0.79 2.76 21.58
N GLU A 119 -0.49 2.85 21.94
CA GLU A 119 -1.59 3.13 21.00
C GLU A 119 -1.38 4.47 20.29
N HIS A 120 -1.03 5.52 21.05
CA HIS A 120 -0.75 6.83 20.51
C HIS A 120 0.41 6.81 19.51
N LEU A 121 1.53 6.19 19.90
CA LEU A 121 2.70 6.03 19.03
C LEU A 121 2.38 5.22 17.78
N ALA A 122 1.57 4.15 17.90
CA ALA A 122 1.12 3.36 16.76
C ALA A 122 0.33 4.23 15.76
N LEU A 123 -0.60 5.05 16.25
CA LEU A 123 -1.39 5.95 15.41
C LEU A 123 -0.53 7.03 14.74
N GLU A 124 0.48 7.57 15.44
CA GLU A 124 1.47 8.47 14.83
C GLU A 124 2.23 7.80 13.69
N LYS A 125 2.71 6.56 13.88
CA LYS A 125 3.42 5.80 12.85
C LYS A 125 2.54 5.45 11.65
N VAL A 126 1.29 5.07 11.89
CA VAL A 126 0.31 4.88 10.81
C VAL A 126 0.09 6.17 10.03
N HIS A 127 -0.02 7.31 10.72
CA HIS A 127 -0.19 8.61 10.06
C HIS A 127 1.06 9.01 9.26
N GLU A 128 2.25 8.81 9.80
CA GLU A 128 3.53 9.06 9.14
C GLU A 128 3.62 8.29 7.81
N ILE A 129 3.37 6.98 7.83
CA ILE A 129 3.41 6.14 6.62
C ILE A 129 2.31 6.56 5.64
N ARG A 130 1.11 6.89 6.10
CA ARG A 130 0.05 7.43 5.23
C ARG A 130 0.48 8.72 4.52
N ARG A 131 1.22 9.61 5.18
CA ARG A 131 1.78 10.80 4.52
C ARG A 131 2.81 10.45 3.45
N MET A 132 3.65 9.44 3.68
CA MET A 132 4.57 8.93 2.66
C MET A 132 3.82 8.37 1.44
N VAL A 133 2.75 7.60 1.66
CA VAL A 133 1.88 7.09 0.60
C VAL A 133 1.25 8.24 -0.20
N GLN A 134 0.69 9.25 0.49
CA GLN A 134 0.08 10.42 -0.15
C GLN A 134 1.09 11.24 -0.96
N GLY A 135 2.31 11.37 -0.44
CA GLY A 135 3.43 12.03 -1.13
C GLY A 135 4.05 11.18 -2.25
N LYS A 136 3.59 9.94 -2.46
CA LYS A 136 4.16 8.97 -3.41
C LYS A 136 5.68 8.79 -3.23
N VAL A 137 6.13 8.83 -1.98
CA VAL A 137 7.56 8.79 -1.63
C VAL A 137 8.13 7.42 -1.98
N ASP A 138 9.16 7.41 -2.84
CA ASP A 138 9.89 6.21 -3.27
C ASP A 138 9.01 5.10 -3.88
N PHE A 139 7.93 5.50 -4.56
CA PHE A 139 7.11 4.54 -5.30
C PHE A 139 7.87 4.06 -6.55
N VAL A 140 7.87 2.75 -6.75
CA VAL A 140 8.49 2.12 -7.91
C VAL A 140 7.38 1.63 -8.83
N ASN A 141 7.34 2.22 -10.03
CA ASN A 141 6.53 1.72 -11.15
C ASN A 141 7.44 0.97 -12.14
N ARG A 142 6.86 0.44 -13.22
CA ARG A 142 7.61 -0.29 -14.27
C ARG A 142 8.83 0.48 -14.76
N GLN A 143 8.67 1.75 -15.10
CA GLN A 143 9.75 2.55 -15.69
C GLN A 143 10.91 2.75 -14.71
N ILE A 144 10.58 3.08 -13.45
CA ILE A 144 11.58 3.24 -12.39
C ILE A 144 12.26 1.90 -12.11
N PHE A 145 11.52 0.80 -12.03
CA PHE A 145 12.09 -0.53 -11.82
C PHE A 145 13.07 -0.92 -12.93
N GLU A 146 12.65 -0.78 -14.19
CA GLU A 146 13.49 -1.10 -15.35
C GLU A 146 14.72 -0.19 -15.41
N ALA A 147 14.58 1.10 -15.08
CA ALA A 147 15.72 2.03 -15.02
C ALA A 147 16.69 1.70 -13.88
N LEU A 148 16.19 1.37 -12.68
CA LEU A 148 17.02 1.08 -11.50
C LEU A 148 17.93 -0.12 -11.71
N TYR A 149 17.44 -1.14 -12.42
CA TYR A 149 18.17 -2.38 -12.69
C TYR A 149 18.67 -2.46 -14.14
N THR A 150 18.59 -1.38 -14.91
CA THR A 150 19.03 -1.31 -16.32
C THR A 150 18.42 -2.43 -17.18
N LEU A 151 17.14 -2.77 -16.99
CA LEU A 151 16.52 -3.94 -17.62
C LEU A 151 15.93 -3.65 -18.99
N ASP A 152 16.22 -4.53 -19.95
CA ASP A 152 15.74 -4.41 -21.32
C ASP A 152 14.68 -5.49 -21.62
N TRP A 153 13.42 -5.08 -21.70
CA TRP A 153 12.32 -5.96 -22.08
C TRP A 153 12.16 -6.03 -23.60
N THR A 154 12.06 -7.25 -24.15
CA THR A 154 11.70 -7.45 -25.57
C THR A 154 10.48 -8.33 -25.76
N ASP A 155 9.56 -7.87 -26.60
CA ASP A 155 8.38 -8.61 -27.03
C ASP A 155 8.78 -9.52 -28.20
N GLU A 156 8.93 -10.82 -27.92
CA GLU A 156 9.33 -11.80 -28.94
C GLU A 156 8.26 -11.96 -30.04
N ASP A 157 7.03 -11.55 -29.76
CA ASP A 157 5.89 -11.66 -30.68
C ASP A 157 5.81 -10.56 -31.75
N ALA A 158 6.62 -9.49 -31.64
CA ALA A 158 6.57 -8.37 -32.58
C ALA A 158 7.26 -8.64 -33.94
N HIS A 159 7.99 -9.75 -34.08
CA HIS A 159 8.78 -10.04 -35.29
C HIS A 159 8.14 -11.02 -36.28
N ILE A 160 6.98 -11.60 -36.00
CA ILE A 160 6.33 -12.55 -36.93
C ILE A 160 5.39 -11.84 -37.94
N ILE A 161 4.96 -10.60 -37.68
CA ILE A 161 3.95 -9.92 -38.52
C ILE A 161 4.57 -9.02 -39.62
N SER A 162 5.88 -8.72 -39.57
CA SER A 162 6.50 -7.79 -40.55
C SER A 162 7.19 -8.45 -41.76
N GLN A 163 7.04 -9.77 -41.98
CA GLN A 163 7.66 -10.46 -43.14
C GLN A 163 6.69 -11.03 -44.19
N GLU A 164 5.38 -10.80 -44.08
CA GLU A 164 4.40 -11.26 -45.08
C GLU A 164 3.60 -10.09 -45.69
N SER A 165 4.31 -9.18 -46.37
CA SER A 165 3.72 -8.28 -47.37
C SER A 165 4.75 -7.93 -48.42
N THR A 166 5.16 -8.94 -49.18
CA THR A 166 5.72 -8.74 -50.53
C THR A 166 4.58 -9.00 -51.52
N ILE A 167 3.72 -8.01 -51.72
CA ILE A 167 2.78 -8.01 -52.85
C ILE A 167 3.58 -7.61 -54.10
N PRO A 168 3.69 -8.45 -55.14
CA PRO A 168 4.26 -8.02 -56.41
C PRO A 168 3.32 -7.01 -57.06
N ALA A 169 3.88 -5.84 -57.38
CA ALA A 169 3.22 -4.78 -58.12
C ALA A 169 2.77 -5.29 -59.50
N ASN A 170 1.48 -5.16 -59.78
CA ASN A 170 0.98 -5.07 -61.14
C ASN A 170 0.01 -3.88 -61.20
N GLY A 171 0.36 -2.91 -62.04
CA GLY A 171 -0.23 -1.58 -62.03
C GLY A 171 -1.61 -1.48 -62.67
N HIS A 172 -2.30 -0.37 -62.35
CA HIS A 172 -2.92 0.52 -63.35
C HIS A 172 -3.41 1.84 -62.71
N SER A 173 -2.73 2.91 -63.08
CA SER A 173 -3.19 4.25 -63.51
C SER A 173 -4.55 4.85 -63.05
N THR A 174 -4.43 6.09 -62.55
CA THR A 174 -5.24 7.32 -62.79
C THR A 174 -6.70 7.43 -62.34
N ASN A 175 -7.01 8.36 -61.41
CA ASN A 175 -7.43 9.74 -61.73
C ASN A 175 -7.72 10.62 -60.50
N ASN A 176 -7.56 11.93 -60.72
CA ASN A 176 -7.84 13.07 -59.85
C ASN A 176 -9.25 13.06 -59.23
N GLU A 177 -9.40 13.62 -58.02
CA GLU A 177 -10.29 14.78 -57.82
C GLU A 177 -10.01 15.53 -56.51
N ARG A 178 -10.28 16.83 -56.59
CA ARG A 178 -9.89 17.95 -55.75
C ARG A 178 -11.16 18.50 -55.11
N ILE A 179 -11.24 18.59 -53.79
CA ILE A 179 -12.21 19.41 -53.01
C ILE A 179 -11.49 19.71 -51.67
N GLU A 180 -10.89 20.88 -51.40
CA GLU A 180 -11.43 22.23 -51.11
C GLU A 180 -12.48 22.34 -49.97
N ASN A 181 -12.00 22.94 -48.86
CA ASN A 181 -12.68 23.92 -47.97
C ASN A 181 -13.51 23.46 -46.75
N ASN A 182 -13.08 23.97 -45.58
CA ASN A 182 -13.83 24.66 -44.50
C ASN A 182 -13.15 24.35 -43.15
N SER A 183 -12.45 25.25 -42.43
CA SER A 183 -12.72 26.62 -41.95
C SER A 183 -13.83 26.73 -40.89
N CYS A 184 -13.45 27.40 -39.78
CA CYS A 184 -14.23 27.86 -38.61
C CYS A 184 -14.66 26.73 -37.64
N ASP A 185 -14.52 26.85 -36.33
CA ASP A 185 -15.02 27.95 -35.51
C ASP A 185 -14.33 28.03 -34.15
N ASP A 186 -14.16 29.26 -33.67
CA ASP A 186 -13.70 29.66 -32.34
C ASP A 186 -14.79 29.40 -31.29
N GLY A 187 -14.39 29.14 -30.04
CA GLY A 187 -15.32 28.91 -28.94
C GLY A 187 -14.66 29.05 -27.57
N GLU A 188 -14.38 30.30 -27.21
CA GLU A 188 -13.94 30.79 -25.90
C GLU A 188 -15.02 30.65 -24.80
N LEU A 189 -14.54 30.56 -23.55
CA LEU A 189 -15.12 31.09 -22.28
C LEU A 189 -16.40 30.46 -21.67
N ASP A 190 -16.27 29.91 -20.46
CA ASP A 190 -16.72 30.53 -19.18
C ASP A 190 -16.67 29.50 -18.03
N GLN A 191 -15.88 29.73 -16.99
CA GLN A 191 -16.21 30.43 -15.74
C GLN A 191 -17.33 29.80 -14.87
N ASN A 192 -16.91 29.45 -13.65
CA ASN A 192 -17.63 29.60 -12.39
C ASN A 192 -18.96 28.86 -12.17
N ARG A 193 -18.94 27.88 -11.25
CA ARG A 193 -19.87 27.95 -10.10
C ARG A 193 -19.41 27.17 -8.87
N SER A 194 -18.95 27.96 -7.90
CA SER A 194 -18.95 27.67 -6.47
C SER A 194 -20.39 27.74 -5.94
N LEU A 195 -20.89 26.67 -5.32
CA LEU A 195 -21.97 26.69 -4.33
C LEU A 195 -21.71 25.52 -3.35
N ARG A 196 -21.28 25.79 -2.12
CA ARG A 196 -22.04 26.25 -0.95
C ARG A 196 -22.60 25.07 -0.15
N SER A 197 -22.05 24.96 1.05
CA SER A 197 -22.41 24.10 2.17
C SER A 197 -23.89 24.18 2.54
N THR A 198 -24.45 23.06 3.00
CA THR A 198 -25.45 23.06 4.05
C THR A 198 -25.11 21.98 5.07
N ALA A 199 -24.82 22.46 6.28
CA ALA A 199 -24.85 21.69 7.50
C ALA A 199 -26.25 21.12 7.74
N SER A 200 -26.32 19.92 8.29
CA SER A 200 -27.50 19.44 9.02
C SER A 200 -27.03 18.90 10.36
N SER A 201 -27.48 19.60 11.39
CA SER A 201 -27.41 19.26 12.80
C SER A 201 -28.33 18.10 13.16
N ASN A 202 -28.19 17.63 14.40
CA ASN A 202 -29.02 16.71 15.17
C ASN A 202 -28.56 15.24 15.02
N GLU A 203 -28.38 14.44 16.08
CA GLU A 203 -29.11 14.40 17.35
C GLU A 203 -28.18 14.04 18.53
N ARG A 204 -28.52 14.63 19.69
CA ARG A 204 -28.05 14.25 21.01
C ARG A 204 -28.77 12.97 21.42
N GLU A 205 -28.02 11.94 21.82
CA GLU A 205 -28.59 10.89 22.66
C GLU A 205 -27.92 10.89 24.04
N HIS A 206 -28.81 10.97 25.03
CA HIS A 206 -28.59 10.89 26.45
C HIS A 206 -27.87 9.60 26.84
N TRP A 207 -26.82 9.72 27.65
CA TRP A 207 -26.33 8.62 28.48
C TRP A 207 -26.60 8.98 29.95
N SER A 208 -27.50 8.23 30.57
CA SER A 208 -27.68 8.21 32.03
C SER A 208 -26.74 7.18 32.64
N PRO A 209 -26.04 7.50 33.74
CA PRO A 209 -25.22 6.54 34.47
C PRO A 209 -26.08 5.81 35.50
N ASN A 210 -26.00 4.48 35.58
CA ASN A 210 -26.56 3.74 36.71
C ASN A 210 -25.60 2.66 37.21
N ASN A 211 -25.45 2.71 38.53
CA ASN A 211 -25.20 1.64 39.48
C ASN A 211 -23.80 1.01 39.57
N VAL A 212 -23.02 1.69 40.41
CA VAL A 212 -22.24 1.14 41.52
C VAL A 212 -22.94 -0.07 42.16
N SER A 213 -22.23 -1.19 42.26
CA SER A 213 -22.50 -2.22 43.27
C SER A 213 -21.18 -2.57 43.96
N ASP A 214 -21.06 -2.05 45.18
CA ASP A 214 -20.10 -2.47 46.21
C ASP A 214 -20.24 -3.97 46.48
N HIS A 215 -19.13 -4.70 46.37
CA HIS A 215 -18.95 -5.95 47.11
C HIS A 215 -17.64 -5.90 47.88
N THR A 216 -17.81 -5.54 49.14
CA THR A 216 -16.92 -5.80 50.27
C THR A 216 -16.55 -7.28 50.32
N ILE A 217 -15.26 -7.61 50.30
CA ILE A 217 -14.76 -8.92 50.74
C ILE A 217 -13.83 -8.66 51.91
N ASP A 218 -14.32 -9.09 53.07
CA ASP A 218 -13.63 -9.15 54.35
C ASP A 218 -12.71 -10.38 54.36
N LEU A 219 -11.43 -10.20 54.69
CA LEU A 219 -10.44 -11.27 54.80
C LEU A 219 -9.66 -11.09 56.09
N THR A 220 -10.29 -11.48 57.20
CA THR A 220 -9.60 -11.95 58.40
C THR A 220 -9.37 -13.45 58.29
N THR A 221 -8.12 -13.90 58.38
CA THR A 221 -7.78 -15.12 59.15
C THR A 221 -6.29 -15.16 59.44
N ASP A 222 -6.00 -15.06 60.73
CA ASP A 222 -4.75 -15.43 61.39
C ASP A 222 -4.34 -16.88 61.07
N GLY A 223 -3.04 -17.13 61.11
CA GLY A 223 -2.48 -18.48 60.97
C GLY A 223 -1.01 -18.56 61.32
N SER A 224 -0.70 -18.34 62.61
CA SER A 224 0.59 -18.67 63.23
C SER A 224 0.83 -20.19 63.21
N TYR A 225 2.02 -20.61 62.79
CA TYR A 225 2.76 -21.76 63.32
C TYR A 225 4.26 -21.50 63.20
#